data_AF-A0A8X6XUR5-F1
#
_entry.id   AF-A0A8X6XUR5-F1
#
_cell.length_a   1.000
_cell.length_b   1.000
_cell.length_c   1.000
_cell.angle_alpha   90.00
_cell.angle_beta   90.00
_cell.angle_gamma   90.00
#
_symmetry.space_group_name_H-M   'P 1'
#
loop_
_entity.id
_entity.type
_entity.pdbx_description
1 polymer ?
#
loop_
_entity_poly.entity_id
_entity_poly.type
_entity_poly.pdbx_seq_one_letter_code
_entity_poly.pdbx_strand_id
1 'polypeptide(L)'
;MEAICIMRGIKPERKPDPTGSGKMIEDFWGPSQKMLGDMKFLDALKSYDKDNIPEPVIQKIRQKFSNNPDFDPAVIKKISVACEGLCRWVRAMDVYNRVNKVVAQKD
;
A
#
# COMPACT_ATOMS: atom_id res chain seq x y z
N MET A 1 5.35 3.62 -2.02
CA MET A 1 4.29 4.52 -1.46
C MET A 1 2.93 4.21 -2.08
N GLU A 2 2.89 3.79 -3.35
CA GLU A 2 1.71 3.18 -4.01
C GLU A 2 0.96 2.16 -3.14
N ALA A 3 1.66 1.26 -2.44
CA ALA A 3 1.03 0.27 -1.58
C ALA A 3 0.06 0.87 -0.54
N ILE A 4 0.41 2.02 0.06
CA ILE A 4 -0.47 2.69 1.03
C ILE A 4 -1.64 3.38 0.34
N CYS A 5 -1.43 3.95 -0.85
CA CYS A 5 -2.54 4.46 -1.66
C CYS A 5 -3.57 3.35 -1.94
N ILE A 6 -3.10 2.17 -2.35
CA ILE A 6 -3.96 1.01 -2.61
C ILE A 6 -4.70 0.58 -1.35
N MET A 7 -3.99 0.43 -0.22
CA MET A 7 -4.59 0.07 1.07
C MET A 7 -5.69 1.05 1.50
N ARG A 8 -5.50 2.35 1.24
CA ARG A 8 -6.47 3.41 1.56
C ARG A 8 -7.51 3.66 0.47
N GLY A 9 -7.53 2.86 -0.61
CA GLY A 9 -8.47 3.04 -1.72
C GLY A 9 -8.28 4.35 -2.50
N ILE A 10 -7.11 4.99 -2.39
CA ILE A 10 -6.79 6.21 -3.13
C ILE A 10 -6.61 5.81 -4.61
N LYS A 11 -7.36 6.47 -5.50
CA LYS A 11 -7.29 6.21 -6.94
C LYS A 11 -6.01 6.79 -7.54
N PRO A 12 -5.38 6.11 -8.50
CA PRO A 12 -4.27 6.68 -9.25
C PRO A 12 -4.76 7.83 -10.14
N GLU A 13 -3.85 8.73 -10.48
CA GLU A 13 -4.07 9.71 -11.54
C GLU A 13 -3.79 9.06 -12.89
N ARG A 14 -4.55 9.42 -13.93
CA ARG A 14 -4.25 9.00 -15.30
C ARG A 14 -3.41 10.07 -15.97
N LYS A 15 -2.17 9.73 -16.33
CA LYS A 15 -1.25 10.66 -17.02
C LYS A 15 -0.78 10.06 -18.34
N PRO A 16 -0.47 10.90 -19.35
CA PRO A 16 0.19 10.42 -20.56
C PRO A 16 1.51 9.75 -20.21
N ASP A 17 1.82 8.65 -20.90
CA ASP A 17 3.09 7.94 -20.77
C ASP A 17 4.26 8.90 -21.02
N PRO A 18 5.20 9.06 -20.08
CA PRO A 18 6.33 9.97 -20.22
C PRO A 18 7.27 9.61 -21.38
N THR A 19 7.18 8.39 -21.94
CA THR A 19 7.96 8.00 -23.12
C THR A 19 7.35 8.51 -24.44
N GLY A 20 6.22 9.22 -24.39
CA GLY A 20 5.55 9.74 -25.58
C GLY A 20 4.78 8.69 -26.40
N SER A 21 4.52 7.51 -25.82
CA SER A 21 3.82 6.40 -26.51
C SER A 21 2.33 6.69 -26.82
N GLY A 22 1.80 7.82 -26.34
CA GLY A 22 0.38 8.19 -26.45
C GLY A 22 -0.56 7.39 -25.54
N LYS A 23 -0.03 6.41 -24.79
CA LYS A 23 -0.80 5.61 -23.84
C LYS A 23 -1.03 6.40 -22.55
N MET A 24 -2.15 6.15 -21.88
CA MET A 24 -2.43 6.69 -20.56
C MET A 24 -1.98 5.67 -19.50
N ILE A 25 -1.13 6.08 -18.57
CA ILE A 25 -0.63 5.26 -17.46
C ILE A 25 -1.32 5.65 -16.15
N GLU A 26 -1.45 4.68 -15.25
CA GLU A 26 -1.88 4.92 -13.87
C GLU A 26 -0.66 5.36 -13.03
N ASP A 27 -0.70 6.60 -12.55
CA ASP A 27 0.33 7.19 -11.72
C ASP A 27 -0.14 7.35 -10.27
N PHE A 28 0.57 6.69 -9.35
CA PHE A 28 0.35 6.85 -7.92
C PHE A 28 1.29 7.89 -7.28
N TRP A 29 2.23 8.47 -8.02
CA TRP A 29 3.19 9.43 -7.48
C TRP A 29 2.49 10.66 -6.91
N GLY A 30 1.66 11.35 -7.72
CA GLY A 30 0.91 12.54 -7.28
C GLY A 30 0.04 12.28 -6.04
N PRO A 31 -0.83 11.25 -6.06
CA PRO A 31 -1.63 10.88 -4.89
C PRO A 31 -0.80 10.49 -3.66
N SER A 32 0.34 9.81 -3.87
CA SER A 32 1.25 9.44 -2.77
C SER A 32 1.83 10.68 -2.10
N GLN A 33 2.31 11.65 -2.87
CA GLN A 33 2.87 12.88 -2.33
C GLN A 33 1.84 13.65 -1.51
N LYS A 34 0.61 13.80 -2.05
CA LYS A 34 -0.49 14.47 -1.33
C LYS A 34 -0.84 13.77 -0.03
N MET A 35 -0.88 12.44 -0.05
CA MET A 35 -1.18 11.63 1.14
C MET A 35 -0.11 11.75 2.23
N LEU A 36 1.17 11.82 1.85
CA LEU A 36 2.27 11.93 2.80
C LEU A 36 2.41 13.35 3.37
N GLY A 37 1.98 14.36 2.61
CA GLY A 37 1.91 15.75 3.07
C GLY A 37 0.76 16.02 4.04
N ASP A 38 -0.17 15.08 4.23
CA ASP A 38 -1.26 15.22 5.18
C ASP A 38 -0.74 15.07 6.63
N MET A 39 -0.91 16.11 7.45
CA MET A 39 -0.51 16.08 8.85
C MET A 39 -1.21 14.97 9.65
N LYS A 40 -2.40 14.54 9.23
CA LYS A 40 -3.16 13.44 9.84
C LYS A 40 -2.81 12.07 9.25
N PHE A 41 -1.81 11.99 8.38
CA PHE A 41 -1.44 10.75 7.72
C PHE A 41 -1.17 9.60 8.69
N LEU A 42 -0.34 9.84 9.71
CA LEU A 42 0.01 8.83 10.70
C LEU A 42 -1.19 8.41 11.56
N ASP A 43 -2.11 9.34 11.84
CA ASP A 43 -3.32 9.03 12.61
C ASP A 43 -4.30 8.20 11.79
N ALA A 44 -4.45 8.52 10.49
CA ALA A 44 -5.17 7.65 9.55
C ALA A 44 -4.52 6.26 9.42
N LEU A 45 -3.19 6.19 9.57
CA LEU A 45 -2.37 5.01 9.85
C LEU A 45 -2.94 4.10 10.94
N LYS A 46 -3.09 4.71 12.11
CA LYS A 46 -3.42 4.05 13.37
C LYS A 46 -4.90 3.71 13.47
N SER A 47 -5.78 4.55 12.92
CA SER A 47 -7.23 4.35 12.92
C SER A 47 -7.75 3.55 11.72
N TYR A 48 -6.85 2.99 10.90
CA TYR A 48 -7.24 2.19 9.74
C TYR A 48 -8.05 0.96 10.16
N ASP A 49 -9.20 0.76 9.51
CA ASP A 49 -10.08 -0.38 9.74
C ASP A 49 -9.48 -1.66 9.13
N LYS A 50 -8.57 -2.27 9.91
CA LYS A 50 -7.89 -3.52 9.59
C LYS A 50 -8.82 -4.73 9.53
N ASP A 51 -10.02 -4.62 10.12
CA ASP A 51 -10.98 -5.71 10.23
C ASP A 51 -11.83 -5.82 8.96
N ASN A 52 -12.08 -4.69 8.29
CA ASN A 52 -12.89 -4.60 7.05
C ASN A 52 -12.09 -4.20 5.80
N ILE A 53 -10.93 -4.83 5.58
CA ILE A 53 -10.12 -4.59 4.36
C ILE A 53 -10.80 -5.24 3.15
N PRO A 54 -11.13 -4.49 2.08
CA PRO A 54 -11.74 -5.07 0.88
C PRO A 54 -10.85 -6.10 0.20
N GLU A 55 -11.43 -7.22 -0.23
CA GLU A 55 -10.67 -8.29 -0.89
C GLU A 55 -9.88 -7.84 -2.14
N PRO A 56 -10.42 -7.00 -3.03
CA PRO A 56 -9.67 -6.51 -4.19
C PRO A 56 -8.42 -5.71 -3.80
N VAL A 57 -8.46 -5.02 -2.66
CA VAL A 57 -7.33 -4.23 -2.14
C VAL A 57 -6.21 -5.17 -1.70
N ILE A 58 -6.53 -6.16 -0.86
CA ILE A 58 -5.49 -7.06 -0.32
C ILE A 58 -4.90 -7.95 -1.42
N GLN A 59 -5.72 -8.38 -2.38
CA GLN A 59 -5.21 -9.14 -3.54
C GLN A 59 -4.25 -8.32 -4.39
N LYS A 60 -4.58 -7.05 -4.67
CA LYS A 60 -3.69 -6.15 -5.42
C LYS A 60 -2.36 -5.93 -4.69
N ILE A 61 -2.40 -5.82 -3.36
CA ILE A 61 -1.19 -5.72 -2.54
C ILE A 61 -0.34 -6.98 -2.66
N ARG A 62 -0.95 -8.16 -2.50
CA ARG A 62 -0.22 -9.43 -2.59
C ARG A 62 0.42 -9.63 -3.96
N GLN A 63 -0.35 -9.39 -5.02
CA GLN A 63 0.12 -9.55 -6.40
C GLN A 63 1.28 -8.62 -6.74
N LYS A 64 1.20 -7.34 -6.34
CA LYS A 64 2.22 -6.35 -6.68
C LYS A 64 3.44 -6.36 -5.75
N PHE A 65 3.27 -6.70 -4.47
CA PHE A 65 4.28 -6.45 -3.45
C PHE A 65 4.75 -7.68 -2.68
N SER A 66 4.00 -8.78 -2.61
CA SER A 66 4.43 -9.95 -1.81
C SER A 66 5.71 -10.60 -2.33
N ASN A 67 5.87 -10.66 -3.66
CA ASN A 67 7.03 -11.29 -4.32
C ASN A 67 8.04 -10.26 -4.85
N ASN A 68 7.86 -8.97 -4.52
CA ASN A 68 8.75 -7.92 -5.01
C ASN A 68 9.94 -7.78 -4.03
N PRO A 69 11.19 -8.10 -4.46
CA PRO A 69 12.37 -7.96 -3.61
C PRO A 69 12.66 -6.50 -3.21
N ASP A 70 12.25 -5.53 -4.03
CA ASP A 70 12.36 -4.10 -3.71
C ASP A 70 11.34 -3.66 -2.65
N PHE A 71 10.34 -4.51 -2.37
CA PHE A 71 9.38 -4.32 -1.29
C PHE A 71 9.73 -5.16 -0.04
N ASP A 72 11.00 -5.49 0.15
CA ASP A 72 11.48 -6.06 1.40
C ASP A 72 11.90 -4.97 2.40
N PRO A 73 11.43 -5.00 3.66
CA PRO A 73 11.87 -4.08 4.71
C PRO A 73 13.39 -3.99 4.86
N ALA A 74 14.13 -5.09 4.69
CA ALA A 74 15.59 -5.09 4.78
C ALA A 74 16.25 -4.31 3.62
N VAL A 75 15.63 -4.32 2.44
CA VAL A 75 16.07 -3.53 1.28
C VAL A 75 15.68 -2.06 1.49
N ILE A 76 14.42 -1.80 1.83
CA ILE A 76 13.90 -0.43 2.03
C ILE A 76 14.59 0.29 3.18
N LYS A 77 14.98 -0.43 4.24
CA LYS A 77 15.73 0.14 5.38
C LYS A 77 17.02 0.82 4.94
N LYS A 78 17.68 0.31 3.89
CA LYS A 78 18.90 0.93 3.33
C LYS A 78 18.62 2.29 2.70
N ILE A 79 17.38 2.54 2.28
CA ILE A 79 16.94 3.80 1.66
C ILE A 79 16.43 4.75 2.75
N SER A 80 15.51 4.30 3.60
CA SER A 80 14.93 5.10 4.67
C SER A 80 14.24 4.25 5.74
N VAL A 81 14.52 4.56 7.01
CA VAL A 81 13.86 3.95 8.17
C VAL A 81 12.37 4.28 8.23
N ALA A 82 11.97 5.47 7.78
CA ALA A 82 10.55 5.83 7.72
C ALA A 82 9.82 4.97 6.67
N CYS A 83 10.42 4.79 5.49
CA CYS A 83 9.88 3.92 4.44
C CYS A 83 9.83 2.46 4.88
N GLU A 84 10.80 2.01 5.68
CA GLU A 84 10.78 0.67 6.29
C GLU A 84 9.54 0.49 7.18
N GLY A 85 9.24 1.47 8.04
CA GLY A 85 8.04 1.45 8.89
C GLY A 85 6.75 1.33 8.07
N LEU A 86 6.64 2.09 6.97
CA LEU A 86 5.52 2.03 6.05
C LEU A 86 5.40 0.67 5.34
N CYS A 87 6.52 0.08 4.91
CA CYS A 87 6.54 -1.26 4.31
C CYS A 87 6.08 -2.33 5.31
N ARG A 88 6.61 -2.28 6.54
CA ARG A 88 6.23 -3.19 7.62
C ARG A 88 4.74 -3.06 7.95
N TRP A 89 4.20 -1.85 7.97
CA TRP A 89 2.77 -1.61 8.19
C TRP A 89 1.91 -2.31 7.13
N VAL A 90 2.24 -2.17 5.84
CA VAL A 90 1.49 -2.85 4.75
C VAL A 90 1.56 -4.37 4.91
N ARG A 91 2.75 -4.93 5.19
CA ARG A 91 2.91 -6.37 5.42
C ARG A 91 2.13 -6.85 6.64
N ALA A 92 2.11 -6.07 7.72
CA ALA A 92 1.35 -6.39 8.92
C ALA A 92 -0.16 -6.43 8.65
N MET A 93 -0.70 -5.51 7.85
CA MET A 93 -2.12 -5.52 7.46
C MET A 93 -2.47 -6.75 6.61
N ASP A 94 -1.58 -7.19 5.73
CA ASP A 94 -1.77 -8.42 4.96
C ASP A 94 -1.82 -9.68 5.84
N VAL A 95 -0.86 -9.79 6.76
CA VAL A 95 -0.79 -10.89 7.73
C VAL A 95 -2.03 -10.89 8.62
N TYR A 96 -2.42 -9.72 9.14
CA TYR A 96 -3.61 -9.57 9.96
C TYR A 96 -4.86 -10.02 9.21
N ASN A 97 -5.07 -9.56 7.98
CA ASN A 97 -6.21 -9.96 7.15
C ASN A 97 -6.26 -11.48 6.96
N ARG A 98 -5.12 -12.13 6.72
CA ARG A 98 -5.04 -13.59 6.57
C ARG A 98 -5.42 -14.32 7.86
N VAL A 99 -4.85 -13.91 8.99
CA VAL A 99 -5.14 -14.52 10.30
C VAL A 99 -6.59 -14.31 10.68
N ASN A 100 -7.11 -13.09 10.55
CA ASN A 100 -8.50 -12.76 10.88
C ASN A 100 -9.50 -13.64 10.11
N LYS A 101 -9.25 -13.89 8.81
CA LYS A 101 -10.07 -14.81 8.02
C LYS A 101 -10.02 -16.26 8.50
N VAL A 102 -8.84 -16.75 8.89
CA VAL A 102 -8.69 -18.12 9.41
C VAL A 102 -9.36 -18.28 10.76
N VAL A 103 -9.28 -17.25 11.62
CA VAL A 103 -9.92 -17.25 12.94
C VAL A 103 -11.44 -17.17 12.80
N ALA A 104 -11.97 -16.27 11.96
CA ALA A 104 -13.41 -16.15 11.71
C ALA A 104 -14.05 -17.40 11.08
N GLN A 105 -13.26 -18.33 10.54
CA GLN A 105 -13.72 -19.63 10.04
C GLN A 105 -13.73 -20.74 11.11
N LYS A 106 -13.17 -20.48 12.29
CA LYS A 106 -13.04 -21.46 13.39
C LYS A 106 -14.03 -21.22 14.53
N ASP A 107 -14.83 -20.16 14.47
CA ASP A 107 -15.92 -19.85 15.40
C ASP A 107 -17.29 -20.20 14.81
#